data_AF-A0ABD5SAB5-F1
#
_entry.id   AF-A0ABD5SAB5-F1
#
_cell.length_a   1.000
_cell.length_b   1.000
_cell.length_c   1.000
_cell.angle_alpha   90.00
_cell.angle_beta   90.00
_cell.angle_gamma   90.00
#
_symmetry.space_group_name_H-M   'P 1'
#
loop_
_entity.id
_entity.type
_entity.pdbx_description
1 polymer ?
#
loop_
_entity_poly.entity_id
_entity_poly.type
_entity_poly.pdbx_seq_one_letter_code
_entity_poly.pdbx_strand_id
1 'polypeptide(L)'
;MSCPHCNAAVVAFSVPPPLREHAPATESAICTRCLRTEPAVEAGADAAVDGAGADGAAAGAATGSQGTDGSTSPPDFSTVDPAFPSGEAGVALALLCGCLESFALNRASIEALIDHAEREGADVFAFLNRLDASEAAFDLDRRRAALLDLL
;
A
#
# COMPACT_ATOMS: atom_id res chain seq x y z
N MET A 1 -7.22 -8.10 -11.31
CA MET A 1 -6.19 -8.70 -10.46
C MET A 1 -6.88 -9.32 -9.27
N SER A 2 -6.50 -10.55 -8.89
CA SER A 2 -7.14 -11.29 -7.81
C SER A 2 -6.10 -11.84 -6.85
N CYS A 3 -6.42 -11.87 -5.56
CA CYS A 3 -5.55 -12.39 -4.53
C CYS A 3 -5.36 -13.91 -4.73
N PRO A 4 -4.13 -14.44 -4.82
CA PRO A 4 -3.90 -15.87 -5.01
C PRO A 4 -4.36 -16.74 -3.82
N HIS A 5 -4.57 -16.13 -2.65
CA HIS A 5 -4.94 -16.85 -1.42
C HIS A 5 -6.44 -16.98 -1.20
N CYS A 6 -7.22 -15.95 -1.52
CA CYS A 6 -8.67 -15.91 -1.28
C CYS A 6 -9.50 -15.48 -2.50
N ASN A 7 -8.86 -15.23 -3.64
CA ASN A 7 -9.47 -14.81 -4.91
C ASN A 7 -10.28 -13.50 -4.86
N ALA A 8 -10.16 -12.72 -3.77
CA ALA A 8 -10.76 -11.39 -3.67
C ALA A 8 -10.00 -10.36 -4.54
N ALA A 9 -10.61 -9.19 -4.71
CA ALA A 9 -9.95 -8.08 -5.41
C ALA A 9 -8.67 -7.64 -4.68
N VAL A 10 -7.73 -7.10 -5.44
CA VAL A 10 -6.51 -6.49 -4.90
C VAL A 10 -6.36 -5.07 -5.43
N VAL A 11 -5.69 -4.22 -4.66
CA VAL A 11 -5.28 -2.87 -5.06
C VAL A 11 -3.78 -2.87 -5.25
N ALA A 12 -3.32 -2.64 -6.49
CA ALA A 12 -1.91 -2.46 -6.80
C ALA A 12 -1.47 -1.02 -6.50
N PHE A 13 -0.23 -0.87 -6.05
CA PHE A 13 0.38 0.42 -5.73
C PHE A 13 1.89 0.39 -5.99
N SER A 14 2.42 1.54 -6.38
CA SER A 14 3.87 1.76 -6.45
C SER A 14 4.41 2.05 -5.05
N VAL A 15 5.51 1.39 -4.68
CA VAL A 15 6.16 1.55 -3.39
C VAL A 15 7.16 2.72 -3.43
N PRO A 16 6.96 3.77 -2.58
CA PRO A 16 7.91 4.87 -2.44
C PRO A 16 9.32 4.40 -2.13
N PRO A 17 10.37 5.08 -2.63
CA PRO A 17 11.77 4.73 -2.38
C PRO A 17 12.13 4.40 -0.91
N PRO A 18 11.68 5.16 0.12
CA PRO A 18 12.04 4.87 1.51
C PRO A 18 11.43 3.55 2.03
N LEU A 19 10.38 3.02 1.39
CA LEU A 19 9.65 1.85 1.88
C LEU A 19 10.02 0.55 1.14
N ARG A 20 10.83 0.63 0.08
CA ARG A 20 11.12 -0.51 -0.81
C ARG A 20 11.82 -1.67 -0.14
N GLU A 21 12.65 -1.40 0.87
CA GLU A 21 13.34 -2.46 1.62
C GLU A 21 12.39 -3.28 2.52
N HIS A 22 11.23 -2.71 2.85
CA HIS A 22 10.20 -3.35 3.68
C HIS A 22 9.08 -3.97 2.85
N ALA A 23 9.07 -3.72 1.54
CA ALA A 23 8.05 -4.20 0.62
C ALA A 23 8.47 -5.50 -0.09
N PRO A 24 7.51 -6.35 -0.50
CA PRO A 24 7.82 -7.55 -1.26
C PRO A 24 8.35 -7.24 -2.67
N ALA A 25 7.95 -6.11 -3.26
CA ALA A 25 8.46 -5.62 -4.55
C ALA A 25 8.23 -4.10 -4.71
N THR A 26 8.83 -3.50 -5.74
CA THR A 26 8.66 -2.06 -6.08
C THR A 26 7.23 -1.72 -6.50
N GLU A 27 6.52 -2.67 -7.08
CA GLU A 27 5.08 -2.62 -7.28
C GLU A 27 4.47 -3.76 -6.46
N SER A 28 3.62 -3.41 -5.50
CA SER A 28 2.99 -4.35 -4.58
C SER A 28 1.48 -4.26 -4.70
N ALA A 29 0.77 -5.28 -4.25
CA ALA A 29 -0.68 -5.29 -4.22
C ALA A 29 -1.20 -5.78 -2.86
N ILE A 30 -2.20 -5.09 -2.32
CA ILE A 30 -2.90 -5.49 -1.08
C ILE A 30 -4.26 -6.09 -1.41
N CYS A 31 -4.60 -7.20 -0.76
CA CYS A 31 -5.92 -7.81 -0.87
C CYS A 31 -6.99 -7.04 -0.09
N THR A 32 -8.15 -6.80 -0.70
CA THR A 32 -9.29 -6.10 -0.07
C THR A 32 -10.03 -6.93 0.99
N ARG A 33 -9.59 -8.17 1.25
CA ARG A 33 -10.28 -9.10 2.16
C ARG A 33 -9.34 -9.67 3.21
N CYS A 34 -8.29 -10.37 2.79
CA CYS A 34 -7.34 -10.97 3.73
C CYS A 34 -6.19 -10.05 4.15
N LEU A 35 -6.11 -8.83 3.59
CA LEU A 35 -5.11 -7.80 3.86
C LEU A 35 -3.64 -8.22 3.64
N ARG A 36 -3.40 -9.33 2.94
CA ARG A 36 -2.06 -9.72 2.52
C ARG A 36 -1.52 -8.77 1.46
N THR A 37 -0.23 -8.51 1.54
CA THR A 37 0.53 -7.79 0.51
C THR A 37 1.47 -8.72 -0.23
N GLU A 38 1.38 -8.72 -1.55
CA GLU A 38 2.21 -9.56 -2.42
C GLU A 38 2.81 -8.67 -3.52
N PRO A 39 3.84 -9.12 -4.26
CA PRO A 39 4.27 -8.43 -5.48
C PRO A 39 3.10 -8.29 -6.46
N ALA A 40 2.95 -7.14 -7.11
CA ALA A 40 1.82 -6.89 -7.99
C ALA A 40 1.75 -7.89 -9.16
N VAL A 41 2.91 -8.27 -9.71
CA VAL A 41 3.06 -9.30 -10.75
C VAL A 41 2.41 -10.64 -10.36
N GLU A 42 2.54 -11.05 -9.10
CA GLU A 42 1.98 -12.33 -8.61
C GLU A 42 0.45 -12.29 -8.50
N ALA A 43 -0.13 -11.09 -8.33
CA ALA A 43 -1.59 -10.91 -8.34
C ALA A 43 -2.18 -10.78 -9.76
N GLY A 44 -1.36 -10.99 -10.79
CA GLY A 44 -1.71 -10.80 -12.19
C GLY A 44 -1.82 -9.32 -12.58
N ALA A 45 -1.09 -8.44 -11.89
CA ALA A 45 -0.86 -7.07 -12.33
C ALA A 45 0.32 -7.06 -13.30
N ASP A 46 0.13 -7.58 -14.51
CA ASP A 46 1.06 -7.28 -15.58
C ASP A 46 0.89 -5.81 -15.98
N ALA A 47 2.03 -5.14 -16.16
CA ALA A 47 2.13 -3.75 -16.57
C ALA A 47 1.21 -3.48 -17.76
N ALA A 48 0.17 -2.67 -17.52
CA ALA A 48 -0.52 -1.98 -18.59
C ALA A 48 0.47 -1.02 -19.25
N VAL A 49 1.25 -1.53 -20.20
CA VAL A 49 1.72 -0.73 -21.32
C VAL A 49 0.48 -0.42 -22.18
N ASP A 50 -0.33 0.54 -21.74
CA ASP A 50 -1.27 1.25 -22.60
C ASP A 50 -0.46 2.14 -23.57
N GLY A 51 0.22 1.48 -24.48
CA GLY A 51 0.75 2.05 -25.71
C GLY A 51 -0.31 1.93 -26.80
N ALA A 52 -1.39 2.70 -26.71
CA ALA A 52 -2.31 2.94 -27.82
C ALA A 52 -2.72 4.43 -27.82
N GLY A 53 -2.09 5.19 -28.70
CA GLY A 53 -2.21 6.64 -28.78
C GLY A 53 -3.53 7.15 -29.36
N ALA A 54 -3.70 8.46 -29.24
CA ALA A 54 -4.49 9.26 -30.16
C ALA A 54 -3.79 10.61 -30.38
N ASP A 55 -3.52 10.91 -31.65
CA ASP A 55 -3.07 12.19 -32.16
C ASP A 55 -3.99 13.36 -31.75
N GLY A 56 -3.38 14.50 -31.43
CA GLY A 56 -4.10 15.75 -31.23
C GLY A 56 -3.17 16.93 -30.94
N ALA A 57 -2.77 17.65 -31.98
CA ALA A 57 -1.99 18.88 -31.88
C ALA A 57 -2.78 20.05 -31.26
N ALA A 58 -2.14 20.79 -30.34
CA ALA A 58 -2.30 22.24 -30.21
C ALA A 58 -1.06 22.84 -29.53
N ALA A 59 -0.52 23.90 -30.14
CA ALA A 59 0.63 24.65 -29.68
C ALA A 59 0.28 25.57 -28.48
N GLY A 60 1.26 25.79 -27.60
CA GLY A 60 1.24 26.89 -26.63
C GLY A 60 2.35 26.75 -25.58
N ALA A 61 3.48 27.42 -25.79
CA ALA A 61 4.59 27.47 -24.85
C ALA A 61 4.29 28.39 -23.65
N ALA A 62 4.63 27.93 -22.44
CA ALA A 62 5.21 28.76 -21.38
C ALA A 62 5.94 27.86 -20.37
N THR A 63 7.25 28.07 -20.27
CA THR A 63 8.20 27.39 -19.39
C THR A 63 7.89 27.65 -17.91
N GLY A 64 7.63 26.58 -17.18
CA GLY A 64 7.86 26.46 -15.73
C GLY A 64 8.49 25.10 -15.51
N SER A 65 9.60 25.04 -14.76
CA SER A 65 10.37 23.83 -14.53
C SER A 65 9.50 22.72 -13.95
N GLN A 66 9.13 21.78 -14.81
CA GLN A 66 8.39 20.57 -14.50
C GLN A 66 9.40 19.50 -14.07
N GLY A 67 9.36 19.13 -12.80
CA GLY A 67 9.73 17.78 -12.43
C GLY A 67 8.68 16.86 -13.04
N THR A 68 9.09 15.97 -13.93
CA THR A 68 8.25 14.85 -14.37
C THR A 68 8.20 13.85 -13.23
N ASP A 69 7.37 14.12 -12.22
CA ASP A 69 6.91 13.03 -11.36
C ASP A 69 5.86 12.26 -12.16
N GLY A 70 6.18 11.01 -12.45
CA GLY A 70 5.25 10.08 -13.09
C GLY A 70 3.96 10.10 -12.31
N SER A 71 2.91 10.69 -12.90
CA SER A 71 1.56 10.73 -12.34
C SER A 71 0.97 9.33 -12.40
N THR A 72 1.50 8.42 -11.60
CA THR A 72 0.77 7.25 -11.13
C THR A 72 -0.27 7.82 -10.18
N SER A 73 -1.53 7.84 -10.62
CA SER A 73 -2.66 8.23 -9.76
C SER A 73 -2.50 7.55 -8.40
N PRO A 74 -2.69 8.28 -7.28
CA PRO A 74 -2.55 7.68 -5.97
C PRO A 74 -3.44 6.42 -5.90
N PRO A 75 -2.94 5.31 -5.32
CA PRO A 75 -3.72 4.10 -5.20
C PRO A 75 -5.00 4.35 -4.39
N ASP A 76 -6.12 3.82 -4.87
CA ASP A 76 -7.39 3.95 -4.18
C ASP A 76 -7.54 2.85 -3.13
N PHE A 77 -6.99 3.10 -1.93
CA PHE A 77 -7.12 2.18 -0.81
C PHE A 77 -8.52 2.17 -0.17
N SER A 78 -9.42 3.09 -0.55
CA SER A 78 -10.79 3.10 0.00
C SER A 78 -11.58 1.87 -0.44
N THR A 79 -11.14 1.17 -1.49
CA THR A 79 -11.71 -0.11 -1.90
C THR A 79 -11.27 -1.29 -1.03
N VAL A 80 -10.18 -1.14 -0.26
CA VAL A 80 -9.73 -2.11 0.75
C VAL A 80 -10.53 -1.90 2.02
N ASP A 81 -10.41 -0.70 2.60
CA ASP A 81 -11.16 -0.27 3.77
C ASP A 81 -11.20 1.27 3.81
N PRO A 82 -12.34 1.90 4.11
CA PRO A 82 -12.45 3.37 4.18
C PRO A 82 -11.59 4.02 5.28
N ALA A 83 -11.01 3.25 6.20
CA ALA A 83 -10.05 3.73 7.19
C ALA A 83 -8.68 4.07 6.59
N PHE A 84 -8.35 3.56 5.40
CA PHE A 84 -7.05 3.84 4.78
C PHE A 84 -6.90 5.32 4.40
N PRO A 85 -5.80 5.98 4.79
CA PRO A 85 -5.46 7.29 4.28
C PRO A 85 -4.98 7.22 2.83
N SER A 86 -5.08 8.34 2.12
CA SER A 86 -4.52 8.51 0.77
C SER A 86 -3.02 8.79 0.79
N GLY A 87 -2.35 8.61 -0.35
CA GLY A 87 -0.93 8.97 -0.52
C GLY A 87 0.03 7.96 0.12
N GLU A 88 1.22 8.43 0.51
CA GLU A 88 2.29 7.56 1.04
C GLU A 88 1.94 6.92 2.39
N ALA A 89 1.20 7.62 3.24
CA ALA A 89 0.69 7.06 4.49
C ALA A 89 -0.15 5.80 4.25
N GLY A 90 -0.99 5.79 3.20
CA GLY A 90 -1.78 4.62 2.81
C GLY A 90 -0.89 3.46 2.36
N VAL A 91 0.18 3.75 1.62
CA VAL A 91 1.14 2.74 1.17
C VAL A 91 1.89 2.13 2.36
N ALA A 92 2.35 2.95 3.31
CA ALA A 92 3.01 2.47 4.52
C ALA A 92 2.11 1.55 5.35
N LEU A 93 0.84 1.94 5.54
CA LEU A 93 -0.14 1.12 6.27
C LEU A 93 -0.51 -0.16 5.52
N ALA A 94 -0.58 -0.13 4.18
CA ALA A 94 -0.83 -1.34 3.39
C ALA A 94 0.31 -2.35 3.57
N LEU A 95 1.56 -1.91 3.46
CA LEU A 95 2.74 -2.74 3.72
C LEU A 95 2.79 -3.24 5.16
N LEU A 96 2.40 -2.40 6.13
CA LEU A 96 2.31 -2.78 7.54
C LEU A 96 1.38 -3.98 7.71
N CYS A 97 0.18 -3.96 7.11
CA CYS A 97 -0.76 -5.08 7.15
C CYS A 97 -0.12 -6.40 6.69
N GLY A 98 0.68 -6.38 5.62
CA GLY A 98 1.43 -7.54 5.16
C GLY A 98 2.49 -8.03 6.16
N CYS A 99 3.21 -7.10 6.81
CA CYS A 99 4.21 -7.44 7.81
C CYS A 99 3.60 -8.04 9.10
N LEU A 100 2.35 -7.66 9.45
CA LEU A 100 1.66 -8.11 10.66
C LEU A 100 1.36 -9.61 10.66
N GLU A 101 1.28 -10.28 9.51
CA GLU A 101 1.11 -11.73 9.46
C GLU A 101 2.26 -12.48 10.16
N SER A 102 3.49 -11.98 10.03
CA SER A 102 4.69 -12.55 10.65
C SER A 102 5.47 -11.51 11.46
N PHE A 103 4.83 -11.00 12.52
CA PHE A 103 5.38 -9.97 13.41
C PHE A 103 6.83 -10.24 13.88
N ALA A 104 7.13 -11.50 14.26
CA ALA A 104 8.45 -11.85 14.77
C ALA A 104 9.57 -11.73 13.72
N LEU A 105 9.25 -12.01 12.45
CA LEU A 105 10.22 -11.91 11.35
C LEU A 105 10.35 -10.47 10.84
N ASN A 106 9.30 -9.67 11.02
CA ASN A 106 9.18 -8.35 10.39
C ASN A 106 9.30 -7.18 11.38
N ARG A 107 9.76 -7.40 12.61
CA ARG A 107 9.79 -6.37 13.67
C ARG A 107 10.43 -5.05 13.22
N ALA A 108 11.62 -5.10 12.60
CA ALA A 108 12.31 -3.91 12.12
C ALA A 108 11.53 -3.19 11.00
N SER A 109 10.93 -3.94 10.08
CA SER A 109 10.09 -3.37 9.01
C SER A 109 8.82 -2.74 9.58
N ILE A 110 8.20 -3.36 10.59
CA ILE A 110 7.03 -2.83 11.28
C ILE A 110 7.35 -1.47 11.92
N GLU A 111 8.46 -1.37 12.66
CA GLU A 111 8.90 -0.12 13.29
C GLU A 111 9.13 1.00 12.25
N ALA A 112 9.83 0.69 11.15
CA ALA A 112 10.10 1.66 10.09
C ALA A 112 8.83 2.13 9.37
N LEU A 113 7.90 1.22 9.09
CA LEU A 113 6.62 1.55 8.46
C LEU A 113 5.74 2.39 9.38
N ILE A 114 5.79 2.15 10.69
CA ILE A 114 5.10 2.98 11.69
C ILE A 114 5.68 4.39 11.71
N ASP A 115 7.01 4.54 11.82
CA ASP A 115 7.65 5.88 11.82
C ASP A 115 7.32 6.66 10.54
N HIS A 116 7.35 6.00 9.37
CA HIS A 116 7.01 6.64 8.11
C HIS A 116 5.54 7.05 8.05
N ALA A 117 4.60 6.18 8.45
CA ALA A 117 3.18 6.50 8.45
C ALA A 117 2.85 7.70 9.36
N GLU A 118 3.42 7.72 10.56
CA GLU A 118 3.25 8.82 11.54
C GLU A 118 3.86 10.13 11.02
N ARG A 119 5.04 10.06 10.37
CA ARG A 119 5.69 11.21 9.75
C ARG A 119 4.85 11.83 8.62
N GLU A 120 4.18 10.98 7.85
CA GLU A 120 3.22 11.37 6.81
C GLU A 120 1.84 11.79 7.39
N GLY A 121 1.69 11.76 8.72
CA GLY A 121 0.52 12.27 9.44
C GLY A 121 -0.61 11.26 9.67
N ALA A 122 -0.38 9.97 9.44
CA ALA A 122 -1.34 8.93 9.78
C ALA A 122 -1.06 8.35 11.17
N ASP A 123 -2.10 8.36 12.01
CA ASP A 123 -2.09 7.69 13.32
C ASP A 123 -2.34 6.19 13.13
N VAL A 124 -1.31 5.38 13.34
CA VAL A 124 -1.34 3.93 13.08
C VAL A 124 -2.33 3.23 14.01
N PHE A 125 -2.39 3.62 15.28
CA PHE A 125 -3.30 2.98 16.23
C PHE A 125 -4.76 3.34 15.96
N ALA A 126 -5.03 4.60 15.61
CA ALA A 126 -6.36 5.04 15.19
C ALA A 126 -6.79 4.30 13.91
N PHE A 127 -5.89 4.10 12.97
CA PHE A 127 -6.14 3.28 11.78
C PHE A 127 -6.48 1.83 12.15
N LEU A 128 -5.60 1.14 12.90
CA LEU A 128 -5.80 -0.26 13.29
C LEU A 128 -7.08 -0.45 14.12
N ASN A 129 -7.51 0.54 14.89
CA ASN A 129 -8.75 0.48 15.65
C ASN A 129 -10.01 0.66 14.79
N ARG A 130 -9.88 1.24 13.59
CA ARG A 130 -11.00 1.47 12.66
C ARG A 130 -11.07 0.46 11.53
N LEU A 131 -9.95 -0.21 11.22
CA LEU A 131 -9.83 -1.21 10.18
C LEU A 131 -10.75 -2.41 10.44
N ASP A 132 -11.65 -2.70 9.51
CA ASP A 132 -12.44 -3.94 9.52
C ASP A 132 -11.62 -5.08 8.92
N ALA A 133 -10.83 -5.73 9.78
CA ALA A 133 -9.99 -6.86 9.43
C ALA A 133 -10.66 -8.21 9.75
N SER A 134 -11.99 -8.28 9.75
CA SER A 134 -12.74 -9.48 10.16
C SER A 134 -12.40 -10.73 9.33
N GLU A 135 -11.93 -10.55 8.10
CA GLU A 135 -11.50 -11.62 7.18
C GLU A 135 -9.99 -11.67 6.95
N ALA A 136 -9.21 -10.93 7.74
CA ALA A 136 -7.76 -10.87 7.59
C ALA A 136 -7.09 -12.23 7.84
N ALA A 137 -5.95 -12.45 7.18
CA ALA A 137 -5.15 -13.66 7.39
C ALA A 137 -4.47 -13.72 8.77
N PHE A 138 -4.61 -12.68 9.59
CA PHE A 138 -4.04 -12.56 10.92
C PHE A 138 -5.09 -12.06 11.93
N ASP A 139 -4.84 -12.34 13.20
CA ASP A 139 -5.67 -11.86 14.32
C ASP A 139 -5.29 -10.40 14.65
N LEU A 140 -6.07 -9.44 14.16
CA LEU A 140 -5.81 -7.99 14.32
C LEU A 140 -5.71 -7.59 15.81
N ASP A 141 -6.60 -8.10 16.66
CA ASP A 141 -6.60 -7.79 18.10
C ASP A 141 -5.31 -8.25 18.77
N ARG A 142 -4.86 -9.47 18.46
CA ARG A 142 -3.59 -10.00 18.95
C ARG A 142 -2.40 -9.19 18.45
N ARG A 143 -2.41 -8.76 17.18
CA ARG A 143 -1.32 -7.95 16.60
C ARG A 143 -1.28 -6.54 17.20
N ARG A 144 -2.44 -5.94 17.46
CA ARG A 144 -2.54 -4.66 18.16
C ARG A 144 -1.95 -4.72 19.56
N ALA A 145 -2.25 -5.78 20.32
CA ALA A 145 -1.66 -5.98 21.65
C ALA A 145 -0.13 -6.12 21.58
N ALA A 146 0.40 -6.82 20.58
CA ALA A 146 1.85 -6.95 20.38
C ALA A 146 2.53 -5.63 20.00
N LEU A 147 1.85 -4.75 19.24
CA LEU A 147 2.37 -3.41 18.91
C LEU A 147 2.44 -2.50 20.14
N LEU A 148 1.46 -2.59 21.04
CA LEU A 148 1.46 -1.82 22.29
C LEU A 148 2.58 -2.23 23.26
N ASP A 149 3.05 -3.48 23.18
CA ASP A 149 4.21 -3.95 23.97
C ASP A 149 5.55 -3.54 23.35
N LEU A 150 5.54 -3.22 22.05
CA LEU A 150 6.72 -2.89 21.27
C LEU A 150 7.10 -1.40 21.33
N LEU A 151 6.11 -0.50 21.41
CA LEU A 151 6.26 0.97 21.43
C LEU A 151 6.28 1.53 22.85
#